data_AF-A0A1V3RC46-F1
#
_entry.id   AF-A0A1V3RC46-F1
#
_cell.length_a   1.000
_cell.length_b   1.000
_cell.length_c   1.000
_cell.angle_alpha   90.00
_cell.angle_beta   90.00
_cell.angle_gamma   90.00
#
_symmetry.space_group_name_H-M   'P 1'
#
loop_
_entity.id
_entity.type
_entity.pdbx_description
1 polymer ?
#
loop_
_entity_poly.entity_id
_entity_poly.type
_entity_poly.pdbx_seq_one_letter_code
_entity_poly.pdbx_strand_id
1 'polypeptide(L)'
;MESAAFLKEDGTPVDQRIPGKIQLELYDLGGEGKSYHDVDSTNRGSGGLNKGSDYFSRFRIEEGVDISYSKHRDSIDNSKYNLVAQGVNQLYVGWTEPGEWINYTINVSETGKYQVGLMFTSRYDGKVRISTEANDAFVDLSVPSTYDAEDPIDWRQWHHWNYLDDLGTIELKKGPQVIRLTTLEKGEMNYDYLNFQLKNQ
;
A
#
# COMPACT_ATOMS: atom_id res chain seq x y z
N MET A 1 -10.52 0.57 -20.23
CA MET A 1 -10.00 -0.81 -20.22
C MET A 1 -8.67 -0.72 -19.48
N GLU A 2 -8.63 -0.80 -18.16
CA GLU A 2 -8.70 -2.01 -17.32
C GLU A 2 -9.24 -1.77 -15.89
N SER A 3 -9.98 -0.68 -15.66
CA SER A 3 -10.36 -0.22 -14.30
C SER A 3 -11.45 -1.04 -13.57
N ALA A 4 -11.71 -2.29 -13.97
CA ALA A 4 -12.79 -3.13 -13.43
C ALA A 4 -12.30 -4.43 -12.77
N ALA A 5 -10.99 -4.67 -12.68
CA ALA A 5 -10.45 -5.94 -12.18
C ALA A 5 -10.28 -6.01 -10.65
N PHE A 6 -10.57 -4.92 -9.93
CA PHE A 6 -10.16 -4.74 -8.54
C PHE A 6 -11.32 -4.66 -7.53
N LEU A 7 -12.55 -4.50 -8.02
CA LEU A 7 -13.77 -4.54 -7.22
C LEU A 7 -14.73 -5.57 -7.81
N LYS A 8 -15.46 -6.28 -6.96
CA LYS A 8 -16.62 -7.09 -7.33
C LYS A 8 -17.76 -6.14 -7.78
N GLU A 9 -18.80 -6.69 -8.42
CA GLU A 9 -19.95 -5.90 -8.88
C GLU A 9 -20.66 -5.14 -7.74
N ASP A 10 -20.55 -5.63 -6.51
CA ASP A 10 -21.12 -5.00 -5.30
C ASP A 10 -20.21 -3.91 -4.70
N GLY A 11 -19.10 -3.58 -5.34
CA GLY A 11 -18.14 -2.58 -4.89
C GLY A 11 -17.20 -3.05 -3.79
N THR A 12 -17.26 -4.31 -3.36
CA THR A 12 -16.28 -4.88 -2.43
C THR A 12 -14.96 -5.20 -3.14
N PRO A 13 -13.80 -5.11 -2.46
CA PRO A 13 -12.54 -5.58 -3.00
C PRO A 13 -12.60 -7.01 -3.53
N VAL A 14 -11.92 -7.29 -4.65
CA VAL A 14 -11.71 -8.67 -5.10
C VAL A 14 -10.89 -9.44 -4.05
N ASP A 15 -11.13 -10.75 -3.95
CA ASP A 15 -10.42 -11.59 -2.97
C ASP A 15 -8.91 -11.56 -3.23
N GLN A 16 -8.16 -11.02 -2.28
CA GLN A 16 -6.70 -10.94 -2.36
C GLN A 16 -6.08 -12.24 -1.84
N ARG A 17 -5.17 -12.85 -2.62
CA ARG A 17 -4.65 -14.21 -2.35
C ARG A 17 -3.16 -14.21 -2.05
N ILE A 18 -2.77 -15.08 -1.12
CA ILE A 18 -1.37 -15.36 -0.76
C ILE A 18 -1.07 -16.84 -1.06
N PRO A 19 0.07 -17.20 -1.67
CA PRO A 19 1.12 -16.33 -2.21
C PRO A 19 0.61 -15.43 -3.36
N GLY A 20 1.17 -14.23 -3.49
CA GLY A 20 0.74 -13.25 -4.49
C GLY A 20 0.83 -11.81 -4.01
N LYS A 21 0.31 -10.90 -4.85
CA LYS A 21 0.24 -9.47 -4.55
C LYS A 21 -1.04 -9.13 -3.79
N ILE A 22 -0.90 -8.27 -2.80
CA ILE A 22 -1.98 -7.62 -2.05
C ILE A 22 -1.91 -6.12 -2.35
N GLN A 23 -2.87 -5.62 -3.12
CA GLN A 23 -3.06 -4.21 -3.45
C GLN A 23 -3.53 -3.45 -2.20
N LEU A 24 -2.81 -2.38 -1.84
CA LEU A 24 -2.98 -1.71 -0.55
C LEU A 24 -4.09 -0.66 -0.55
N GLU A 25 -4.51 -0.19 -1.72
CA GLU A 25 -5.70 0.63 -1.94
C GLU A 25 -7.01 -0.20 -1.80
N LEU A 26 -6.92 -1.52 -1.94
CA LEU A 26 -8.05 -2.47 -1.88
C LEU A 26 -8.25 -3.03 -0.47
N TYR A 27 -8.18 -2.15 0.54
CA TYR A 27 -8.40 -2.50 1.94
C TYR A 27 -9.87 -2.78 2.27
N ASP A 28 -10.12 -3.41 3.41
CA ASP A 28 -11.45 -3.84 3.82
C ASP A 28 -12.43 -2.66 3.95
N LEU A 29 -13.69 -2.88 3.59
CA LEU A 29 -14.79 -1.95 3.87
C LEU A 29 -15.18 -2.06 5.35
N GLY A 30 -15.52 -0.93 5.97
CA GLY A 30 -15.93 -0.91 7.39
C GLY A 30 -15.82 0.47 8.02
N GLY A 31 -14.88 1.29 7.52
CA GLY A 31 -14.68 2.66 7.93
C GLY A 31 -13.71 2.80 9.11
N GLU A 32 -13.55 4.05 9.52
CA GLU A 32 -12.67 4.50 10.59
C GLU A 32 -12.91 3.74 11.92
N GLY A 33 -11.82 3.30 12.54
CA GLY A 33 -11.80 2.50 13.77
C GLY A 33 -12.24 1.04 13.59
N LYS A 34 -12.56 0.59 12.37
CA LYS A 34 -12.99 -0.79 12.08
C LYS A 34 -12.10 -1.48 11.06
N SER A 35 -12.05 -0.94 9.84
CA SER A 35 -11.24 -1.50 8.75
C SER A 35 -9.97 -0.70 8.47
N TYR A 36 -9.91 0.54 8.94
CA TYR A 36 -8.69 1.33 9.00
C TYR A 36 -8.75 2.32 10.17
N HIS A 37 -7.61 2.93 10.49
CA HIS A 37 -7.48 4.16 11.26
C HIS A 37 -6.59 5.11 10.48
N ASP A 38 -7.14 6.28 10.17
CA ASP A 38 -6.44 7.43 9.59
C ASP A 38 -6.50 8.59 10.59
N VAL A 39 -5.43 9.38 10.69
CA VAL A 39 -5.41 10.50 11.65
C VAL A 39 -6.36 11.62 11.25
N ASP A 40 -6.75 11.66 9.98
CA ASP A 40 -7.77 12.57 9.49
C ASP A 40 -8.91 11.86 8.74
N SER A 41 -10.05 12.53 8.69
CA SER A 41 -11.26 11.91 8.14
C SER A 41 -11.43 12.14 6.64
N THR A 42 -10.46 12.76 5.97
CA THR A 42 -10.58 13.27 4.61
C THR A 42 -9.47 12.74 3.72
N ASN A 43 -9.83 11.90 2.75
CA ASN A 43 -8.90 11.47 1.71
C ASN A 43 -8.21 12.68 1.00
N ARG A 44 -6.95 12.93 1.35
CA ARG A 44 -6.08 14.01 0.86
C ARG A 44 -5.62 13.77 -0.57
N GLY A 45 -5.66 12.54 -1.05
CA GLY A 45 -5.39 12.20 -2.44
C GLY A 45 -6.63 12.36 -3.32
N SER A 46 -7.62 11.47 -3.18
CA SER A 46 -8.87 11.47 -3.96
C SER A 46 -9.78 12.62 -3.54
N GLY A 47 -10.14 13.52 -4.45
CA GLY A 47 -10.91 14.74 -4.12
C GLY A 47 -10.09 15.85 -3.44
N GLY A 48 -9.00 15.49 -2.74
CA GLY A 48 -7.98 16.41 -2.21
C GLY A 48 -7.02 16.89 -3.30
N LEU A 49 -5.89 16.21 -3.50
CA LEU A 49 -4.91 16.52 -4.55
C LEU A 49 -5.49 16.29 -5.96
N ASN A 50 -6.19 15.16 -6.13
CA ASN A 50 -6.80 14.75 -7.39
C ASN A 50 -8.19 15.39 -7.51
N LYS A 51 -8.33 16.37 -8.41
CA LYS A 51 -9.58 17.12 -8.63
C LYS A 51 -10.45 16.62 -9.80
N GLY A 52 -10.04 15.53 -10.45
CA GLY A 52 -10.75 14.97 -11.61
C GLY A 52 -12.08 14.31 -11.27
N SER A 53 -12.92 14.10 -12.28
CA SER A 53 -14.15 13.32 -12.19
C SER A 53 -14.00 11.86 -12.61
N ASP A 54 -12.80 11.46 -13.06
CA ASP A 54 -12.50 10.09 -13.45
C ASP A 54 -12.40 9.14 -12.26
N TYR A 55 -12.38 7.84 -12.55
CA TYR A 55 -12.32 6.77 -11.55
C TYR A 55 -11.14 6.93 -10.59
N PHE A 56 -9.92 7.17 -11.09
CA PHE A 56 -8.73 7.22 -10.26
C PHE A 56 -8.72 8.46 -9.36
N SER A 57 -9.22 9.60 -9.85
CA SER A 57 -9.32 10.82 -9.05
C SER A 57 -10.37 10.76 -7.92
N ARG A 58 -11.29 9.79 -7.97
CA ARG A 58 -12.40 9.66 -7.02
C ARG A 58 -12.43 8.33 -6.27
N PHE A 59 -11.41 7.49 -6.43
CA PHE A 59 -11.39 6.17 -5.82
C PHE A 59 -11.43 6.30 -4.29
N ARG A 60 -12.46 5.72 -3.67
CA ARG A 60 -12.75 5.75 -2.22
C ARG A 60 -12.73 7.16 -1.61
N ILE A 61 -13.20 8.15 -2.37
CA ILE A 61 -13.24 9.56 -1.97
C ILE A 61 -14.06 9.84 -0.70
N GLU A 62 -15.02 8.98 -0.36
CA GLU A 62 -15.87 9.14 0.83
C GLU A 62 -15.31 8.43 2.07
N GLU A 63 -14.10 7.88 1.98
CA GLU A 63 -13.39 7.21 3.07
C GLU A 63 -12.21 8.04 3.58
N GLY A 64 -11.65 7.66 4.72
CA GLY A 64 -10.58 8.40 5.39
C GLY A 64 -9.20 8.17 4.78
N VAL A 65 -8.86 6.91 4.45
CA VAL A 65 -7.54 6.55 3.92
C VAL A 65 -7.16 7.39 2.71
N ASP A 66 -5.98 7.98 2.78
CA ASP A 66 -5.42 8.79 1.71
C ASP A 66 -4.98 7.94 0.52
N ILE A 67 -5.61 8.15 -0.63
CA ILE A 67 -5.33 7.39 -1.86
C ILE A 67 -5.07 8.31 -3.03
N SER A 68 -4.00 8.05 -3.76
CA SER A 68 -3.74 8.69 -5.06
C SER A 68 -3.37 7.62 -6.08
N TYR A 69 -2.97 8.04 -7.28
CA TYR A 69 -2.54 7.16 -8.35
C TYR A 69 -1.32 7.74 -9.08
N SER A 70 -0.52 6.85 -9.65
CA SER A 70 0.68 7.19 -10.40
C SER A 70 0.37 7.90 -11.72
N LYS A 71 1.12 8.95 -12.03
CA LYS A 71 0.91 9.87 -13.16
C LYS A 71 2.15 9.87 -14.05
N HIS A 72 1.92 9.53 -15.32
CA HIS A 72 2.97 9.49 -16.35
C HIS A 72 2.83 10.60 -17.41
N ARG A 73 1.95 11.58 -17.18
CA ARG A 73 1.74 12.71 -18.11
C ARG A 73 2.90 13.70 -18.12
N ASP A 74 3.73 13.63 -17.08
CA ASP A 74 4.89 14.43 -16.76
C ASP A 74 5.84 13.55 -15.94
N SER A 75 6.97 14.10 -15.46
CA SER A 75 7.96 13.37 -14.67
C SER A 75 7.61 13.29 -13.18
N ILE A 76 6.32 13.17 -12.81
CA ILE A 76 5.91 12.96 -11.41
C ILE A 76 6.31 11.54 -10.98
N ASP A 77 5.71 10.50 -11.58
CA ASP A 77 5.94 9.09 -11.17
C ASP A 77 6.76 8.28 -12.18
N ASN A 78 7.27 8.88 -13.26
CA ASN A 78 8.09 8.22 -14.28
C ASN A 78 9.43 8.95 -14.53
N SER A 79 10.03 9.46 -13.45
CA SER A 79 11.31 10.17 -13.53
C SER A 79 12.50 9.21 -13.57
N LYS A 80 13.67 9.72 -13.96
CA LYS A 80 14.95 8.96 -13.88
C LYS A 80 15.39 8.65 -12.44
N TYR A 81 14.76 9.27 -11.45
CA TYR A 81 15.09 9.13 -10.03
C TYR A 81 14.32 7.98 -9.37
N ASN A 82 13.36 7.38 -10.08
CA ASN A 82 12.77 6.13 -9.62
C ASN A 82 13.84 5.03 -9.64
N LEU A 83 13.90 4.25 -8.55
CA LEU A 83 14.76 3.08 -8.46
C LEU A 83 14.15 1.90 -9.25
N VAL A 84 12.82 1.83 -9.28
CA VAL A 84 12.04 0.86 -10.06
C VAL A 84 10.92 1.59 -10.81
N ALA A 85 10.66 1.20 -12.06
CA ALA A 85 9.58 1.76 -12.85
C ALA A 85 8.22 1.39 -12.24
N GLN A 86 7.36 2.40 -12.05
CA GLN A 86 5.98 2.20 -11.63
C GLN A 86 5.05 2.13 -12.85
N GLY A 87 3.95 1.38 -12.74
CA GLY A 87 2.92 1.36 -13.79
C GLY A 87 2.19 2.70 -13.89
N VAL A 88 1.53 2.98 -15.01
CA VAL A 88 0.66 4.16 -15.13
C VAL A 88 -0.70 3.91 -14.47
N ASN A 89 -1.27 4.94 -13.83
CA ASN A 89 -2.58 4.89 -13.16
C ASN A 89 -2.71 3.74 -12.15
N GLN A 90 -1.63 3.41 -11.45
CA GLN A 90 -1.66 2.48 -10.32
C GLN A 90 -2.06 3.27 -9.08
N LEU A 91 -3.13 2.83 -8.41
CA LEU A 91 -3.56 3.43 -7.15
C LEU A 91 -2.55 3.08 -6.06
N TYR A 92 -2.43 3.93 -5.05
CA TYR A 92 -1.57 3.70 -3.90
C TYR A 92 -2.10 4.44 -2.68
N VAL A 93 -1.89 3.86 -1.50
CA VAL A 93 -2.06 4.56 -0.22
C VAL A 93 -0.92 5.56 -0.07
N GLY A 94 -1.19 6.77 0.39
CA GLY A 94 -0.18 7.81 0.60
C GLY A 94 -0.40 8.59 1.88
N TRP A 95 0.35 9.68 2.07
CA TRP A 95 0.20 10.61 3.22
C TRP A 95 0.23 9.95 4.60
N THR A 96 0.71 8.72 4.69
CA THR A 96 0.58 7.91 5.88
C THR A 96 1.24 8.57 7.09
N GLU A 97 0.71 8.39 8.28
CA GLU A 97 1.29 8.88 9.53
C GLU A 97 1.57 7.75 10.54
N PRO A 98 2.56 7.90 11.44
CA PRO A 98 2.78 6.95 12.52
C PRO A 98 1.54 6.76 13.39
N GLY A 99 1.14 5.50 13.58
CA GLY A 99 -0.05 5.11 14.33
C GLY A 99 -1.25 4.70 13.47
N GLU A 100 -1.25 5.07 12.19
CA GLU A 100 -2.27 4.64 11.23
C GLU A 100 -2.18 3.15 10.93
N TRP A 101 -3.32 2.55 10.63
CA TRP A 101 -3.39 1.16 10.25
C TRP A 101 -4.52 0.85 9.28
N ILE A 102 -4.31 -0.19 8.47
CA ILE A 102 -5.26 -0.62 7.44
C ILE A 102 -5.36 -2.15 7.47
N ASN A 103 -6.60 -2.67 7.48
CA ASN A 103 -6.89 -4.11 7.48
C ASN A 103 -7.17 -4.62 6.06
N TYR A 104 -6.69 -5.83 5.79
CA TYR A 104 -6.89 -6.54 4.55
C TYR A 104 -7.33 -7.97 4.84
N THR A 105 -8.54 -8.34 4.39
CA THR A 105 -9.00 -9.71 4.36
C THR A 105 -8.36 -10.43 3.18
N ILE A 106 -7.59 -11.46 3.49
CA ILE A 106 -6.83 -12.24 2.52
C ILE A 106 -7.22 -13.71 2.59
N ASN A 107 -6.95 -14.45 1.51
CA ASN A 107 -7.05 -15.90 1.49
C ASN A 107 -5.68 -16.54 1.26
N VAL A 108 -5.18 -17.23 2.28
CA VAL A 108 -3.87 -17.89 2.25
C VAL A 108 -4.03 -19.32 1.76
N SER A 109 -3.33 -19.67 0.68
CA SER A 109 -3.47 -20.98 0.04
C SER A 109 -2.84 -22.12 0.85
N GLU A 110 -1.81 -21.82 1.64
CA GLU A 110 -1.01 -22.79 2.39
C GLU A 110 -0.49 -22.19 3.71
N THR A 111 -0.48 -22.97 4.80
CA THR A 111 0.14 -22.51 6.05
C THR A 111 1.66 -22.51 5.88
N GLY A 112 2.33 -21.40 6.20
CA GLY A 112 3.78 -21.36 6.07
C GLY A 112 4.38 -20.00 6.39
N LYS A 113 5.70 -19.93 6.24
CA LYS A 113 6.47 -18.70 6.40
C LYS A 113 6.58 -18.00 5.05
N TYR A 114 6.11 -16.76 4.99
CA TYR A 114 6.08 -15.96 3.79
C TYR A 114 7.13 -14.85 3.86
N GLN A 115 7.94 -14.73 2.82
CA GLN A 115 8.75 -13.54 2.55
C GLN A 115 7.84 -12.42 2.08
N VAL A 116 8.09 -11.21 2.58
CA VAL A 116 7.31 -10.02 2.27
C VAL A 116 8.13 -9.04 1.45
N GLY A 117 7.62 -8.68 0.28
CA GLY A 117 8.08 -7.53 -0.49
C GLY A 117 7.06 -6.39 -0.47
N LEU A 118 7.51 -5.18 -0.78
CA LEU A 118 6.71 -3.96 -0.80
C LEU A 118 7.12 -3.07 -1.99
N MET A 119 6.13 -2.54 -2.70
CA MET A 119 6.28 -1.46 -3.69
C MET A 119 5.90 -0.14 -3.04
N PHE A 120 6.83 0.80 -2.97
CA PHE A 120 6.66 2.01 -2.15
C PHE A 120 7.47 3.23 -2.63
N THR A 121 7.19 4.36 -2.00
CA THR A 121 8.09 5.52 -1.89
C THR A 121 8.25 5.89 -0.42
N SER A 122 9.38 6.47 -0.03
CA SER A 122 9.55 7.00 1.32
C SER A 122 10.54 8.14 1.34
N ARG A 123 10.16 9.30 1.89
CA ARG A 123 11.11 10.43 2.03
C ARG A 123 12.20 10.14 3.08
N TYR A 124 11.89 9.37 4.12
CA TYR A 124 12.80 9.08 5.24
C TYR A 124 12.92 7.57 5.47
N ASP A 125 13.91 7.14 6.25
CA ASP A 125 13.90 5.77 6.77
C ASP A 125 12.73 5.61 7.74
N GLY A 126 11.83 4.69 7.41
CA GLY A 126 10.61 4.41 8.16
C GLY A 126 10.50 2.96 8.59
N LYS A 127 9.38 2.63 9.23
CA LYS A 127 9.07 1.27 9.66
C LYS A 127 7.58 1.03 9.59
N VAL A 128 7.21 -0.14 9.08
CA VAL A 128 5.83 -0.64 9.10
C VAL A 128 5.77 -1.99 9.80
N ARG A 129 4.59 -2.34 10.31
CA ARG A 129 4.30 -3.67 10.86
C ARG A 129 3.22 -4.33 10.04
N ILE A 130 3.41 -5.61 9.72
CA ILE A 130 2.31 -6.49 9.32
C ILE A 130 2.00 -7.39 10.50
N SER A 131 0.74 -7.47 10.91
CA SER A 131 0.28 -8.40 11.95
C SER A 131 -0.97 -9.16 11.53
N THR A 132 -1.24 -10.28 12.19
CA THR A 132 -2.48 -11.04 12.05
C THR A 132 -2.87 -11.67 13.38
N GLU A 133 -4.17 -11.71 13.65
CA GLU A 133 -4.73 -12.35 14.85
C GLU A 133 -4.92 -13.87 14.66
N ALA A 134 -4.75 -14.41 13.45
CA ALA A 134 -4.97 -15.82 13.17
C ALA A 134 -4.01 -16.76 13.91
N ASN A 135 -2.82 -16.26 14.24
CA ASN A 135 -1.77 -16.96 14.99
C ASN A 135 -0.88 -15.99 15.80
N ASP A 136 -1.39 -14.80 16.12
CA ASP A 136 -0.68 -13.71 16.81
C ASP A 136 0.69 -13.37 16.18
N ALA A 137 0.85 -13.62 14.88
CA ALA A 137 2.10 -13.36 14.18
C ALA A 137 2.20 -11.89 13.77
N PHE A 138 3.43 -11.37 13.81
CA PHE A 138 3.75 -10.07 13.24
C PHE A 138 5.18 -10.05 12.68
N VAL A 139 5.45 -9.07 11.84
CA VAL A 139 6.79 -8.72 11.37
C VAL A 139 6.90 -7.20 11.27
N ASP A 140 8.00 -6.65 11.77
CA ASP A 140 8.38 -5.26 11.56
C ASP A 140 9.32 -5.19 10.36
N LEU A 141 9.01 -4.30 9.43
CA LEU A 141 9.72 -4.12 8.16
C LEU A 141 10.34 -2.73 8.15
N SER A 142 11.66 -2.67 8.02
CA SER A 142 12.38 -1.41 7.82
C SER A 142 12.21 -0.95 6.39
N VAL A 143 11.66 0.25 6.19
CA VAL A 143 11.42 0.85 4.87
C VAL A 143 12.49 1.92 4.63
N PRO A 144 13.50 1.67 3.77
CA PRO A 144 14.55 2.64 3.54
C PRO A 144 14.04 3.86 2.77
N SER A 145 14.67 5.01 2.99
CA SER A 145 14.39 6.20 2.18
C SER A 145 14.65 5.96 0.68
N THR A 146 13.79 6.52 -0.17
CA THR A 146 13.98 6.66 -1.61
C THR A 146 14.36 8.08 -2.02
N TYR A 147 14.74 8.92 -1.05
CA TYR A 147 15.25 10.27 -1.29
C TYR A 147 16.47 10.25 -2.22
N ASP A 148 16.50 11.18 -3.17
CA ASP A 148 17.63 11.39 -4.07
C ASP A 148 18.07 12.86 -4.03
N ALA A 149 19.28 13.11 -3.54
CA ALA A 149 19.86 14.44 -3.42
C ALA A 149 20.15 15.11 -4.78
N GLU A 150 20.28 14.32 -5.85
CA GLU A 150 20.49 14.81 -7.21
C GLU A 150 19.17 15.23 -7.89
N ASP A 151 18.03 15.01 -7.23
CA ASP A 151 16.76 15.56 -7.66
C ASP A 151 16.51 16.95 -7.05
N PRO A 152 16.59 18.04 -7.84
CA PRO A 152 16.38 19.40 -7.34
C PRO A 152 14.92 19.72 -7.02
N ILE A 153 13.98 18.83 -7.33
CA ILE A 153 12.54 19.06 -7.14
C ILE A 153 12.10 18.45 -5.81
N ASP A 154 11.93 19.32 -4.80
CA ASP A 154 11.61 18.91 -3.43
C ASP A 154 10.33 18.07 -3.33
N TRP A 155 9.26 18.44 -4.04
CA TRP A 155 8.00 17.69 -4.03
C TRP A 155 8.10 16.31 -4.70
N ARG A 156 9.11 16.06 -5.54
CA ARG A 156 9.26 14.77 -6.22
C ARG A 156 9.92 13.71 -5.35
N GLN A 157 10.48 14.08 -4.22
CA GLN A 157 11.08 13.15 -3.26
C GLN A 157 10.06 12.10 -2.72
N TRP A 158 8.76 12.38 -2.80
CA TRP A 158 7.69 11.42 -2.47
C TRP A 158 7.28 10.52 -3.64
N HIS A 159 7.92 10.64 -4.80
CA HIS A 159 7.57 9.94 -6.04
C HIS A 159 8.73 9.14 -6.65
N HIS A 160 9.80 8.90 -5.88
CA HIS A 160 10.86 7.98 -6.26
C HIS A 160 10.46 6.55 -5.87
N TRP A 161 9.87 5.83 -6.82
CA TRP A 161 9.37 4.48 -6.61
C TRP A 161 10.49 3.45 -6.48
N ASN A 162 10.33 2.53 -5.54
CA ASN A 162 11.21 1.40 -5.34
C ASN A 162 10.41 0.13 -4.99
N TYR A 163 11.00 -1.02 -5.29
CA TYR A 163 10.49 -2.32 -4.89
C TYR A 163 11.59 -3.09 -4.16
N LEU A 164 11.28 -3.59 -2.97
CA LEU A 164 12.11 -4.55 -2.25
C LEU A 164 11.33 -5.85 -2.11
N ASP A 165 11.96 -6.96 -2.49
CA ASP A 165 11.33 -8.29 -2.53
C ASP A 165 11.48 -9.08 -1.22
N ASP A 166 12.44 -8.72 -0.36
CA ASP A 166 12.65 -9.29 0.97
C ASP A 166 12.88 -8.19 2.03
N LEU A 167 11.81 -7.81 2.71
CA LEU A 167 11.84 -6.92 3.87
C LEU A 167 11.78 -7.68 5.20
N GLY A 168 11.53 -8.99 5.15
CA GLY A 168 11.26 -9.80 6.32
C GLY A 168 10.28 -10.92 6.03
N THR A 169 9.89 -11.63 7.10
CA THR A 169 9.06 -12.83 6.99
C THR A 169 7.99 -12.91 8.06
N ILE A 170 6.81 -13.40 7.70
CA ILE A 170 5.68 -13.63 8.61
C ILE A 170 5.12 -15.05 8.43
N GLU A 171 4.68 -15.69 9.51
CA GLU A 171 3.96 -16.97 9.44
C GLU A 171 2.47 -16.73 9.28
N LEU A 172 1.86 -17.34 8.26
CA LEU A 172 0.43 -17.22 7.96
C LEU A 172 -0.24 -18.60 7.99
N LYS A 173 -1.52 -18.65 8.39
CA LYS A 173 -2.32 -19.89 8.38
C LYS A 173 -3.14 -19.97 7.11
N LYS A 174 -3.27 -21.18 6.55
CA LYS A 174 -4.14 -21.47 5.42
C LYS A 174 -5.58 -21.04 5.71
N GLY A 175 -6.20 -20.41 4.72
CA GLY A 175 -7.60 -20.00 4.72
C GLY A 175 -7.78 -18.49 4.79
N PRO A 176 -9.04 -18.04 4.93
CA PRO A 176 -9.35 -16.63 5.13
C PRO A 176 -8.79 -16.13 6.46
N GLN A 177 -8.10 -14.99 6.44
CA GLN A 177 -7.63 -14.29 7.64
C GLN A 177 -7.42 -12.81 7.35
N VAL A 178 -7.35 -12.00 8.40
CA VAL A 178 -7.06 -10.56 8.28
C VAL A 178 -5.57 -10.33 8.55
N ILE A 179 -4.93 -9.54 7.69
CA ILE A 179 -3.65 -8.90 8.00
C ILE A 179 -3.86 -7.40 8.21
N ARG A 180 -3.13 -6.81 9.15
CA ARG A 180 -3.10 -5.38 9.40
C ARG A 180 -1.73 -4.83 9.01
N LEU A 181 -1.70 -3.81 8.16
CA LEU A 181 -0.53 -2.98 7.93
C LEU A 181 -0.61 -1.78 8.87
N THR A 182 0.45 -1.50 9.63
CA THR A 182 0.54 -0.35 10.54
C THR A 182 1.79 0.45 10.24
N THR A 183 1.65 1.76 10.06
CA THR A 183 2.78 2.68 9.95
C THR A 183 3.33 2.94 11.37
N LEU A 184 4.54 2.47 11.67
CA LEU A 184 5.12 2.53 13.02
C LEU A 184 6.01 3.77 13.22
N GLU A 185 6.96 3.98 12.32
CA GLU A 185 7.97 5.02 12.44
C GLU A 185 8.09 5.77 11.13
N LYS A 186 8.06 7.10 11.22
CA LYS A 186 7.90 8.01 10.09
C LYS A 186 6.63 7.75 9.31
N GLY A 187 6.11 8.82 8.75
CA GLY A 187 5.00 8.78 7.82
C GLY A 187 5.51 9.08 6.43
N GLU A 188 4.67 9.75 5.65
CA GLU A 188 5.03 10.30 4.35
C GLU A 188 5.54 9.23 3.37
N MET A 189 5.03 8.02 3.51
CA MET A 189 5.27 6.91 2.60
C MET A 189 4.09 6.76 1.66
N ASN A 190 4.36 6.27 0.45
CA ASN A 190 3.33 5.73 -0.42
C ASN A 190 3.48 4.22 -0.50
N TYR A 191 2.38 3.47 -0.40
CA TYR A 191 2.36 2.02 -0.55
C TYR A 191 1.42 1.61 -1.69
N ASP A 192 1.96 0.88 -2.66
CA ASP A 192 1.19 0.35 -3.80
C ASP A 192 0.70 -1.07 -3.47
N TYR A 193 1.62 -2.04 -3.40
CA TYR A 193 1.28 -3.41 -3.02
C TYR A 193 2.30 -4.07 -2.11
N LEU A 194 1.83 -5.03 -1.33
CA LEU A 194 2.65 -6.07 -0.72
C LEU A 194 2.73 -7.28 -1.65
N ASN A 195 3.85 -8.01 -1.62
CA ASN A 195 3.98 -9.29 -2.29
C ASN A 195 4.42 -10.36 -1.31
N PHE A 196 3.69 -11.47 -1.25
CA PHE A 196 3.99 -12.58 -0.35
C PHE A 196 4.45 -13.79 -1.14
N GLN A 197 5.65 -14.28 -0.85
CA GLN A 197 6.19 -15.51 -1.44
C GLN A 197 6.37 -16.56 -0.35
N LEU A 198 5.81 -17.75 -0.57
CA LEU A 198 6.02 -18.86 0.37
C LEU A 198 7.50 -19.24 0.36
N LYS A 199 8.16 -19.23 1.51
CA LYS A 199 9.52 -19.76 1.63
C LYS A 199 9.42 -21.28 1.67
N ASN A 200 9.96 -21.93 0.65
CA ASN A 200 10.17 -23.38 0.70
C ASN A 200 11.13 -23.68 1.86
N GLN A 201 10.79 -24.69 2.67
CA GLN A 201 11.64 -25.20 3.74
C GLN A 201 12.95 -25.78 3.19
#